data_AF-A0A1M3D0W4-F1
#
_entry.id   AF-A0A1M3D0W4-F1
#
_cell.length_a   1.000
_cell.length_b   1.000
_cell.length_c   1.000
_cell.angle_alpha   90.00
_cell.angle_beta   90.00
_cell.angle_gamma   90.00
#
_symmetry.space_group_name_H-M   'P 1'
#
loop_
_entity.id
_entity.type
_entity.pdbx_description
1 polymer ?
#
loop_
_entity_poly.entity_id
_entity_poly.type
_entity_poly.pdbx_seq_one_letter_code
_entity_poly.pdbx_strand_id
1 'polypeptide(L)'
;MFKHLLIAFLISLLSLSCSKRVAPPELTRSDSLVTTNTVEKLRDTVIVLAPDSSLIRALLECDSTNRVRINTILSYQPGDNIAPPRLSIKNNVLTATANVAERRLHLYFRERYYELIKNQNKVYTKTVVVNELYWYQKTLMYIGAAALFIFVLLIAKKLL
;
A
#
# COMPACT_ATOMS: atom_id res chain seq x y z
N MET A 1 26.76 -76.76 6.34
CA MET A 1 27.31 -75.39 6.22
C MET A 1 26.54 -74.48 5.27
N PHE A 2 26.28 -74.89 4.01
CA PHE A 2 25.69 -74.00 2.98
C PHE A 2 24.32 -73.39 3.35
N LYS A 3 23.41 -74.15 3.98
CA LYS A 3 22.06 -73.65 4.37
C LYS A 3 22.10 -72.55 5.46
N HIS A 4 22.99 -72.63 6.44
CA HIS A 4 23.10 -71.61 7.50
C HIS A 4 23.77 -70.31 7.01
N LEU A 5 24.72 -70.44 6.07
CA LEU A 5 25.35 -69.30 5.40
C LEU A 5 24.34 -68.53 4.52
N LEU A 6 23.48 -69.25 3.80
CA LEU A 6 22.44 -68.69 2.93
C LEU A 6 21.37 -67.90 3.73
N ILE A 7 20.99 -68.40 4.91
CA ILE A 7 20.04 -67.72 5.80
C ILE A 7 20.65 -66.44 6.39
N ALA A 8 21.91 -66.47 6.81
CA ALA A 8 22.60 -65.28 7.31
C ALA A 8 22.75 -64.19 6.23
N PHE A 9 23.04 -64.61 4.99
CA PHE A 9 23.12 -63.70 3.85
C PHE A 9 21.77 -63.05 3.51
N LEU A 10 20.68 -63.83 3.55
CA LEU A 10 19.33 -63.33 3.28
C LEU A 10 18.90 -62.27 4.32
N ILE A 11 19.14 -62.51 5.61
CA ILE A 11 18.80 -61.58 6.70
C ILE A 11 19.57 -60.26 6.57
N SER A 12 20.83 -60.31 6.14
CA SER A 12 21.63 -59.11 5.88
C SER A 12 21.03 -58.27 4.74
N LEU A 13 20.62 -58.89 3.63
CA LEU A 13 20.00 -58.18 2.49
C LEU A 13 18.68 -57.47 2.88
N LEU A 14 17.86 -58.06 3.74
CA LEU A 14 16.61 -57.45 4.21
C LEU A 14 16.84 -56.19 5.08
N SER A 15 18.00 -56.09 5.74
CA SER A 15 18.34 -54.93 6.58
C SER A 15 18.84 -53.70 5.82
N LEU A 16 19.23 -53.87 4.54
CA LEU A 16 19.71 -52.78 3.66
C LEU A 16 18.57 -52.04 2.93
N SER A 17 17.34 -52.55 2.94
CA SER A 17 16.21 -51.99 2.19
C SER A 17 15.59 -50.72 2.81
N CYS A 18 15.95 -50.37 4.05
CA CYS A 18 15.41 -49.19 4.73
C CYS A 18 16.27 -47.95 4.44
N SER A 19 16.16 -47.40 3.23
CA SER A 19 16.79 -46.13 2.87
C SER A 19 16.15 -44.98 3.66
N LYS A 20 16.98 -44.23 4.40
CA LYS A 20 16.56 -43.01 5.11
C LYS A 20 15.99 -42.01 4.10
N ARG A 21 14.70 -41.68 4.21
CA ARG A 21 14.13 -40.53 3.49
C ARG A 21 14.72 -39.26 4.10
N VAL A 22 15.67 -38.65 3.41
CA VAL A 22 16.25 -37.35 3.77
C VAL A 22 15.13 -36.32 3.67
N ALA A 23 14.82 -35.65 4.78
CA ALA A 23 13.85 -34.56 4.78
C ALA A 23 14.35 -33.42 3.85
N PRO A 24 13.47 -32.77 3.07
CA PRO A 24 13.87 -31.65 2.23
C PRO A 24 14.38 -30.48 3.11
N PRO A 25 15.38 -29.71 2.65
CA PRO A 25 15.90 -28.57 3.40
C PRO A 25 14.85 -27.48 3.58
N GLU A 26 14.93 -26.76 4.70
CA GLU A 26 14.04 -25.65 5.04
C GLU A 26 14.05 -24.57 3.94
N LEU A 27 12.90 -24.37 3.27
CA LEU A 27 12.70 -23.27 2.35
C LEU A 27 12.37 -22.00 3.15
N THR A 28 13.34 -21.09 3.30
CA THR A 28 13.05 -19.74 3.81
C THR A 28 12.48 -18.90 2.66
N ARG A 29 11.16 -18.75 2.60
CA ARG A 29 10.48 -17.86 1.64
C ARG A 29 10.15 -16.53 2.33
N SER A 30 10.90 -15.47 1.99
CA SER A 30 10.60 -14.10 2.42
C SER A 30 9.67 -13.44 1.39
N ASP A 31 8.36 -13.54 1.57
CA ASP A 31 7.41 -12.76 0.76
C ASP A 31 7.29 -11.34 1.35
N SER A 32 7.84 -10.33 0.68
CA SER A 32 7.66 -8.92 1.05
C SER A 32 6.34 -8.41 0.46
N LEU A 33 5.27 -8.41 1.24
CA LEU A 33 4.02 -7.72 0.87
C LEU A 33 4.21 -6.21 1.03
N VAL A 34 4.22 -5.47 -0.08
CA VAL A 34 4.24 -4.01 -0.08
C VAL A 34 2.80 -3.52 -0.02
N THR A 35 2.40 -2.93 1.11
CA THR A 35 1.09 -2.29 1.28
C THR A 35 1.26 -0.78 1.06
N THR A 36 0.65 -0.25 0.00
CA THR A 36 0.63 1.19 -0.26
C THR A 36 -0.59 1.81 0.40
N ASN A 37 -0.39 2.65 1.41
CA ASN A 37 -1.47 3.42 2.03
C ASN A 37 -1.54 4.81 1.38
N THR A 38 -2.71 5.20 0.89
CA THR A 38 -2.96 6.54 0.36
C THR A 38 -3.57 7.39 1.46
N VAL A 39 -2.86 8.42 1.90
CA VAL A 39 -3.38 9.39 2.89
C VAL A 39 -3.76 10.66 2.15
N GLU A 40 -5.02 11.09 2.31
CA GLU A 40 -5.52 12.34 1.75
C GLU A 40 -5.72 13.36 2.89
N LYS A 41 -5.13 14.55 2.76
CA LYS A 41 -5.28 15.62 3.76
C LYS A 41 -5.86 16.88 3.11
N LEU A 42 -6.92 17.40 3.69
CA LEU A 42 -7.48 18.71 3.36
C LEU A 42 -6.76 19.79 4.17
N ARG A 43 -6.32 20.86 3.51
CA ARG A 43 -5.70 22.01 4.17
C ARG A 43 -6.29 23.31 3.62
N ASP A 44 -6.66 24.20 4.53
CA ASP A 44 -7.15 25.53 4.17
C ASP A 44 -5.97 26.43 3.81
N THR A 45 -6.01 27.05 2.63
CA THR A 45 -5.01 28.00 2.16
C THR A 45 -5.67 29.32 1.75
N VAL A 46 -4.96 30.43 1.94
CA VAL A 46 -5.42 31.75 1.49
C VAL A 46 -4.76 32.04 0.15
N ILE A 47 -5.57 32.10 -0.91
CA ILE A 47 -5.11 32.46 -2.25
C ILE A 47 -5.36 33.94 -2.47
N VAL A 48 -4.29 34.67 -2.81
CA VAL A 48 -4.36 36.07 -3.19
C VAL A 48 -4.83 36.15 -4.64
N LEU A 49 -6.02 36.71 -4.86
CA LEU A 49 -6.55 36.94 -6.20
C LEU A 49 -5.89 38.20 -6.80
N ALA A 50 -5.70 38.19 -8.13
CA ALA A 50 -5.27 39.37 -8.85
C ALA A 50 -6.31 40.51 -8.69
N PRO A 51 -5.87 41.78 -8.62
CA PRO A 51 -6.80 42.90 -8.57
C PRO A 51 -7.63 42.96 -9.86
N ASP A 52 -8.92 43.22 -9.73
CA ASP A 52 -9.85 43.36 -10.85
C ASP A 52 -10.35 44.80 -10.97
N SER A 53 -10.68 45.25 -12.18
CA SER A 53 -11.11 46.62 -12.46
C SER A 53 -12.19 46.67 -13.53
N SER A 54 -13.20 47.52 -13.32
CA SER A 54 -14.28 47.80 -14.28
C SER A 54 -14.30 49.29 -14.64
N LEU A 55 -14.68 49.64 -15.86
CA LEU A 55 -14.65 51.02 -16.36
C LEU A 55 -15.99 51.45 -16.96
N ILE A 56 -16.37 52.69 -16.65
CA ILE A 56 -17.43 53.42 -17.35
C ILE A 56 -16.96 54.82 -17.70
N ARG A 57 -17.24 55.26 -18.92
CA ARG A 57 -17.00 56.63 -19.38
C ARG A 57 -18.28 57.15 -20.00
N ALA A 58 -18.73 58.30 -19.53
CA ALA A 58 -19.95 58.94 -20.03
C ALA A 58 -19.75 60.46 -20.12
N LEU A 59 -20.41 61.07 -21.11
CA LEU A 59 -20.47 62.51 -21.28
C LEU A 59 -21.71 63.02 -20.53
N LEU A 60 -21.50 64.01 -19.66
CA LEU A 60 -22.56 64.65 -18.89
C LEU A 60 -22.85 66.02 -19.46
N GLU A 61 -24.13 66.38 -19.52
CA GLU A 61 -24.59 67.68 -19.97
C GLU A 61 -25.54 68.31 -18.95
N CYS A 62 -25.54 69.63 -18.88
CA CYS A 62 -26.55 70.39 -18.16
C CYS A 62 -27.66 70.79 -19.12
N ASP A 63 -28.90 70.53 -18.71
CA ASP A 63 -30.07 71.09 -19.39
C ASP A 63 -30.25 72.58 -19.00
N SER A 64 -31.09 73.28 -19.76
CA SER A 64 -31.55 74.66 -19.55
C SER A 64 -32.05 74.97 -18.12
N THR A 65 -32.50 73.95 -17.38
CA THR A 65 -32.95 74.06 -15.98
C THR A 65 -31.84 73.76 -14.96
N ASN A 66 -30.56 73.78 -15.38
CA ASN A 66 -29.38 73.44 -14.57
C ASN A 66 -29.42 72.03 -13.96
N ARG A 67 -30.07 71.08 -14.64
CA ARG A 67 -30.10 69.67 -14.26
C ARG A 67 -29.06 68.88 -15.03
N VAL A 68 -28.25 68.10 -14.34
CA VAL A 68 -27.23 67.24 -14.95
C VAL A 68 -27.89 65.97 -15.48
N ARG A 69 -27.61 65.62 -16.73
CA ARG A 69 -28.08 64.40 -17.40
C ARG A 69 -26.93 63.70 -18.11
N ILE A 70 -27.04 62.39 -18.28
CA ILE A 70 -26.12 61.61 -19.10
C ILE A 70 -26.52 61.82 -20.57
N ASN A 71 -25.60 62.33 -21.39
CA ASN A 71 -25.83 62.44 -22.82
C ASN A 71 -25.49 61.12 -23.53
N THR A 72 -24.23 60.70 -23.44
CA THR A 72 -23.74 59.50 -24.15
C THR A 72 -22.81 58.68 -23.27
N ILE A 73 -22.91 57.35 -23.37
CA ILE A 73 -21.93 56.42 -22.78
C ILE A 73 -20.86 56.16 -23.84
N LEU A 74 -19.63 56.56 -23.57
CA LEU A 74 -18.48 56.42 -24.47
C LEU A 74 -17.80 55.05 -24.35
N SER A 75 -17.76 54.50 -23.13
CA SER A 75 -17.13 53.21 -22.87
C SER A 75 -17.78 52.53 -21.68
N TYR A 76 -17.95 51.21 -21.81
CA TYR A 76 -18.62 50.36 -20.83
C TYR A 76 -17.90 49.01 -20.82
N GLN A 77 -16.95 48.85 -19.90
CA GLN A 77 -16.07 47.68 -19.86
C GLN A 77 -16.20 46.95 -18.51
N PRO A 78 -16.59 45.66 -18.52
CA PRO A 78 -16.56 44.83 -17.32
C PRO A 78 -15.13 44.45 -16.95
N GLY A 79 -14.91 44.25 -15.66
CA GLY A 79 -13.76 43.47 -15.18
C GLY A 79 -14.06 41.97 -15.28
N ASP A 80 -13.08 41.13 -14.95
CA ASP A 80 -13.24 39.67 -15.00
C ASP A 80 -14.24 39.16 -13.96
N ASN A 81 -14.31 39.83 -12.82
CA ASN A 81 -15.12 39.47 -11.66
C ASN A 81 -16.07 40.60 -11.22
N ILE A 82 -15.87 41.82 -11.70
CA ILE A 82 -16.65 43.00 -11.34
C ILE A 82 -17.48 43.47 -12.53
N ALA A 83 -18.80 43.50 -12.34
CA ALA A 83 -19.69 44.09 -13.32
C ALA A 83 -19.48 45.61 -13.44
N PRO A 84 -19.70 46.21 -14.63
CA PRO A 84 -19.54 47.64 -14.79
C PRO A 84 -20.47 48.41 -13.84
N PRO A 85 -20.02 49.55 -13.29
CA PRO A 85 -20.80 50.32 -12.33
C PRO A 85 -22.09 50.85 -12.96
N ARG A 86 -23.18 50.78 -12.20
CA ARG A 86 -24.45 51.39 -12.57
C ARG A 86 -24.43 52.86 -12.19
N LEU A 87 -24.74 53.73 -13.16
CA LEU A 87 -24.84 55.16 -12.95
C LEU A 87 -26.27 55.56 -12.62
N SER A 88 -26.44 56.40 -11.61
CA SER A 88 -27.69 57.06 -11.28
C SER A 88 -27.44 58.53 -10.96
N ILE A 89 -28.24 59.42 -11.54
CA ILE A 89 -28.21 60.84 -11.20
C ILE A 89 -29.51 61.17 -10.48
N LYS A 90 -29.40 61.66 -9.24
CA LYS A 90 -30.54 62.17 -8.46
C LYS A 90 -30.14 63.50 -7.85
N ASN A 91 -30.97 64.54 -8.03
CA ASN A 91 -30.72 65.89 -7.50
C ASN A 91 -29.32 66.43 -7.84
N ASN A 92 -28.87 66.27 -9.08
CA ASN A 92 -27.53 66.63 -9.57
C ASN A 92 -26.36 65.90 -8.87
N VAL A 93 -26.61 64.84 -8.10
CA VAL A 93 -25.59 63.96 -7.53
C VAL A 93 -25.43 62.73 -8.41
N LEU A 94 -24.25 62.54 -8.98
CA LEU A 94 -23.87 61.33 -9.71
C LEU A 94 -23.45 60.26 -8.72
N THR A 95 -24.18 59.16 -8.69
CA THR A 95 -23.86 57.95 -7.93
C THR A 95 -23.45 56.85 -8.89
N ALA A 96 -22.24 56.30 -8.70
CA ALA A 96 -21.76 55.13 -9.42
C ALA A 96 -21.68 53.95 -8.44
N THR A 97 -22.47 52.91 -8.68
CA THR A 97 -22.52 51.74 -7.81
C THR A 97 -22.04 50.52 -8.57
N ALA A 98 -20.92 49.94 -8.13
CA ALA A 98 -20.46 48.63 -8.58
C ALA A 98 -20.85 47.60 -7.52
N ASN A 99 -21.65 46.61 -7.90
CA ASN A 99 -21.96 45.49 -7.02
C ASN A 99 -20.98 44.36 -7.31
N VAL A 100 -20.13 44.06 -6.34
CA VAL A 100 -19.32 42.85 -6.35
C VAL A 100 -20.16 41.76 -5.72
N ALA A 101 -20.55 40.75 -6.50
CA ALA A 101 -21.21 39.58 -5.92
C ALA A 101 -20.21 38.91 -4.98
N GLU A 102 -20.54 38.79 -3.69
CA GLU A 102 -19.76 38.00 -2.75
C GLU A 102 -19.68 36.55 -3.26
N ARG A 103 -18.56 36.20 -3.88
CA ARG A 103 -18.22 34.81 -4.17
C ARG A 103 -17.40 34.31 -2.99
N ARG A 104 -18.03 33.54 -2.10
CA ARG A 104 -17.31 32.76 -1.09
C ARG A 104 -16.49 31.70 -1.83
N LEU A 105 -15.25 32.04 -2.15
CA LEU A 105 -14.33 31.16 -2.84
C LEU A 105 -13.86 30.10 -1.83
N HIS A 106 -14.62 29.01 -1.69
CA HIS A 106 -14.21 27.85 -0.90
C HIS A 106 -13.27 27.00 -1.75
N LEU A 107 -11.99 27.41 -1.81
CA LEU A 107 -10.95 26.64 -2.47
C LEU A 107 -10.38 25.63 -1.48
N TYR A 108 -10.74 24.36 -1.67
CA TYR A 108 -10.13 23.26 -0.95
C TYR A 108 -8.91 22.78 -1.74
N PHE A 109 -7.71 22.98 -1.21
CA PHE A 109 -6.51 22.40 -1.78
C PHE A 109 -6.40 20.93 -1.33
N ARG A 110 -6.46 20.00 -2.29
CA ARG A 110 -6.37 18.55 -2.02
C ARG A 110 -4.97 18.05 -2.35
N GLU A 111 -4.14 17.91 -1.32
CA GLU A 111 -2.84 17.24 -1.42
C GLU A 111 -3.03 15.72 -1.31
N ARG A 112 -2.47 14.98 -2.27
CA ARG A 112 -2.35 13.51 -2.22
C ARG A 112 -0.88 13.17 -2.09
N TYR A 113 -0.53 12.45 -1.03
CA TYR A 113 0.80 11.86 -0.88
C TYR A 113 0.68 10.35 -0.64
N TYR A 114 1.61 9.60 -1.25
CA TYR A 114 1.65 8.15 -1.16
C TYR A 114 2.66 7.75 -0.08
N GLU A 115 2.20 7.19 1.03
CA GLU A 115 3.08 6.59 2.02
C GLU A 115 3.35 5.14 1.64
N LEU A 116 4.58 4.87 1.17
CA LEU A 116 5.04 3.52 0.91
C LEU A 116 5.48 2.87 2.24
N ILE A 117 4.54 2.28 2.96
CA ILE A 117 4.86 1.51 4.16
C ILE A 117 5.35 0.12 3.72
N LYS A 118 6.67 -0.07 3.70
CA LYS A 118 7.29 -1.39 3.49
C LYS A 118 7.13 -2.24 4.76
N ASN A 119 6.00 -2.91 4.93
CA ASN A 119 5.85 -3.93 5.96
C ASN A 119 6.63 -5.18 5.56
N GLN A 120 7.84 -5.32 6.11
CA GLN A 120 8.62 -6.55 5.99
C GLN A 120 8.07 -7.61 6.96
N ASN A 121 6.92 -8.21 6.61
CA ASN A 121 6.40 -9.33 7.37
C ASN A 121 7.26 -10.56 7.06
N LYS A 122 8.18 -10.89 7.96
CA LYS A 122 8.93 -12.16 7.90
C LYS A 122 7.98 -13.29 8.28
N VAL A 123 7.42 -13.97 7.29
CA VAL A 123 6.62 -15.19 7.51
C VAL A 123 7.58 -16.34 7.79
N TYR A 124 7.66 -16.77 9.04
CA TYR A 124 8.43 -17.94 9.43
C TYR A 124 7.57 -19.18 9.23
N THR A 125 7.72 -19.87 8.10
CA THR A 125 7.12 -21.20 7.90
C THR A 125 7.90 -22.21 8.73
N LYS A 126 7.44 -22.51 9.95
CA LYS A 126 8.03 -23.56 10.78
C LYS A 126 7.81 -24.91 10.11
N THR A 127 8.87 -25.54 9.63
CA THR A 127 8.77 -26.91 9.14
C THR A 127 8.47 -27.82 10.34
N VAL A 128 7.34 -28.52 10.29
CA VAL A 128 6.97 -29.48 11.33
C VAL A 128 7.71 -30.77 11.02
N VAL A 129 8.65 -31.16 11.88
CA VAL A 129 9.32 -32.47 11.78
C VAL A 129 8.32 -33.55 12.17
N VAL A 130 7.55 -34.03 11.20
CA VAL A 130 6.58 -35.12 11.35
C VAL A 130 7.26 -36.48 11.15
N ASN A 131 8.19 -36.86 12.04
CA ASN A 131 8.57 -38.26 12.33
C ASN A 131 9.80 -38.32 13.25
N GLU A 132 9.64 -37.98 14.53
CA GLU A 132 10.64 -38.34 15.51
C GLU A 132 10.43 -39.80 15.94
N LEU A 133 11.50 -40.61 15.87
CA LEU A 133 11.44 -42.01 16.24
C LEU A 133 11.27 -42.14 17.75
N TYR A 134 10.22 -42.81 18.21
CA TYR A 134 9.96 -42.94 19.64
C TYR A 134 11.08 -43.74 20.33
N TRP A 135 11.31 -43.45 21.61
CA TRP A 135 12.38 -44.08 22.39
C TRP A 135 12.31 -45.61 22.36
N TYR A 136 11.11 -46.19 22.40
CA TYR A 136 10.90 -47.65 22.35
C TYR A 136 11.26 -48.25 20.97
N GLN A 137 11.06 -47.50 19.88
CA GLN A 137 11.47 -47.94 18.54
C GLN A 137 12.99 -47.94 18.43
N LYS A 138 13.64 -46.94 19.02
CA LYS A 138 15.10 -46.86 19.10
C LYS A 138 15.68 -48.00 19.94
N THR A 139 15.10 -48.32 21.09
CA THR A 139 15.55 -49.45 21.92
C THR A 139 15.33 -50.79 21.23
N LEU A 140 14.18 -50.99 20.55
CA LEU A 140 13.91 -52.21 19.78
C LEU A 140 14.94 -52.41 18.65
N MET A 141 15.34 -51.33 17.97
CA MET A 141 16.37 -51.38 16.93
C MET A 141 17.73 -51.83 17.51
N TYR A 142 18.14 -51.31 18.67
CA TYR A 142 19.38 -51.73 19.33
C TYR A 142 19.33 -53.19 19.81
N ILE A 143 18.20 -53.63 20.36
CA ILE A 143 18.02 -55.03 20.80
C ILE A 143 18.08 -55.99 19.62
N GLY A 144 17.41 -55.65 18.50
CA GLY A 144 17.48 -56.44 17.27
C GLY A 144 18.89 -56.55 16.70
N ALA A 145 19.66 -55.44 16.71
CA ALA A 145 21.05 -55.44 16.28
C ALA A 145 21.93 -56.33 17.19
N ALA A 146 21.75 -56.26 18.52
CA ALA A 146 22.47 -57.11 19.46
C ALA A 146 22.16 -58.60 19.26
N ALA A 147 20.88 -58.95 19.04
CA ALA A 147 20.47 -60.32 18.77
C ALA A 147 21.09 -60.89 17.48
N LEU A 148 21.14 -60.09 16.41
CA LEU A 148 21.81 -60.48 15.16
C LEU A 148 23.31 -60.70 15.36
N PHE A 149 23.97 -59.82 16.12
CA PHE A 149 25.39 -59.96 16.41
C PHE A 149 25.71 -61.26 17.18
N ILE A 150 24.90 -61.59 18.19
CA ILE A 150 25.02 -62.85 18.94
C ILE A 150 24.79 -64.06 18.03
N PHE A 151 23.79 -63.98 17.13
CA PHE A 151 23.50 -65.05 16.19
C PHE A 151 24.68 -65.32 15.24
N VAL A 152 25.32 -64.27 14.73
CA VAL A 152 26.53 -64.39 13.90
C VAL A 152 27.68 -65.02 14.68
N LEU A 153 27.91 -64.60 15.94
CA LEU A 153 28.94 -65.20 16.79
C LEU A 153 28.70 -66.69 17.07
N LEU A 154 27.45 -67.10 17.29
CA LEU A 154 27.09 -68.52 17.50
C LEU A 154 27.31 -69.36 16.23
N ILE A 155 27.02 -68.81 15.04
CA ILE A 155 27.33 -69.48 13.78
C ILE A 155 28.85 -69.59 13.59
N ALA A 156 29.61 -68.51 13.85
CA ALA A 156 31.06 -68.52 13.72
C ALA A 156 31.72 -69.55 14.64
N LYS A 157 31.26 -69.66 15.91
CA LYS A 157 31.72 -70.68 16.86
C LYS A 157 31.36 -72.12 16.46
N LYS A 158 30.29 -72.31 15.68
CA LYS A 158 29.86 -73.63 15.19
C LYS A 158 30.54 -74.02 13.87
N LEU A 159 31.19 -73.06 13.20
CA LEU A 159 31.87 -73.23 11.92
C LEU A 159 33.40 -73.40 12.09
N LEU A 160 33.95 -72.92 13.21
CA LEU A 160 35.32 -73.20 13.69
C LEU A 160 35.34 -74.54 14.43
#